data_AF-A0A9D2BHD6-F1
#
_entry.id   AF-A0A9D2BHD6-F1
#
_cell.length_a   1.000
_cell.length_b   1.000
_cell.length_c   1.000
_cell.angle_alpha   90.00
_cell.angle_beta   90.00
_cell.angle_gamma   90.00
#
_symmetry.space_group_name_H-M   'P 1'
#
loop_
_entity.id
_entity.type
_entity.pdbx_description
1 polymer ?
#
loop_
_entity_poly.entity_id
_entity_poly.type
_entity_poly.pdbx_seq_one_letter_code
_entity_poly.pdbx_strand_id
1 'polypeptide(L)' 'SLYSIVQMPSGIPVATVAINGGANAAILAAKILATSDAELLEKLKAYSEEMKEQVVAKDKKLQEVGYKNYSK' A
#
# COMPACT_ATOMS: atom_id res chain seq x y z
N SER A 1 13.89 -15.40 5.69
CA SER A 1 13.79 -14.18 4.88
C SER A 1 13.54 -12.92 5.69
N LEU A 2 12.52 -12.84 6.55
CA LEU A 2 12.25 -11.59 7.28
C LEU A 2 13.36 -11.20 8.28
N TYR A 3 13.68 -12.09 9.24
CA TYR A 3 14.71 -11.79 10.25
C TYR A 3 16.10 -11.52 9.67
N SER A 4 16.44 -12.15 8.55
CA SER A 4 17.70 -11.91 7.84
C SER A 4 17.77 -10.54 7.14
N ILE A 5 16.66 -9.80 7.04
CA ILE A 5 16.58 -8.50 6.35
C ILE A 5 16.27 -7.38 7.35
N VAL A 6 15.34 -7.60 8.29
CA VAL A 6 14.89 -6.56 9.23
C VAL A 6 15.87 -6.33 10.40
N GLN A 7 16.67 -7.35 10.77
CA GLN A 7 17.57 -7.29 11.92
C GLN A 7 18.94 -6.70 11.56
N MET A 8 18.95 -5.50 10.97
CA MET A 8 20.20 -4.83 10.63
C MET A 8 20.87 -4.19 11.86
N PRO A 9 22.21 -4.20 11.94
CA PRO A 9 22.93 -3.52 13.01
C PRO A 9 22.75 -2.00 12.94
N SER A 10 22.96 -1.33 14.07
CA SER A 10 22.93 0.12 14.15
C SER A 10 23.89 0.77 13.14
N GLY A 11 23.41 1.80 12.44
CA GLY A 11 24.17 2.55 11.45
C GLY A 11 23.97 2.13 9.99
N ILE A 12 23.35 0.97 9.73
CA ILE A 12 23.07 0.49 8.36
C ILE A 12 21.58 0.13 8.24
N PRO A 13 20.69 1.11 8.00
CA PRO A 13 19.25 0.86 7.96
C PRO A 13 18.82 0.13 6.68
N VAL A 14 17.79 -0.72 6.79
CA VAL A 14 17.10 -1.32 5.65
C VAL A 14 15.60 -1.11 5.80
N ALA A 15 14.97 -0.51 4.78
CA ALA A 15 13.53 -0.32 4.74
C ALA A 15 12.82 -1.64 4.39
N THR A 16 12.42 -2.38 5.42
CA THR A 16 11.78 -3.70 5.26
C THR A 16 10.26 -3.57 5.12
N VAL A 17 9.67 -4.29 4.17
CA VAL A 17 8.21 -4.38 3.97
C VAL A 17 7.70 -5.79 4.32
N ALA A 18 6.39 -6.02 4.19
CA ALA A 18 5.76 -7.31 4.47
C ALA A 18 6.38 -8.47 3.65
N ILE A 19 6.33 -9.69 4.19
CA ILE A 19 6.72 -10.90 3.46
C ILE A 19 5.86 -11.04 2.20
N ASN A 20 6.50 -11.33 1.05
CA ASN A 20 5.87 -11.33 -0.27
C ASN A 20 5.22 -9.97 -0.66
N GLY A 21 5.58 -8.88 0.01
CA GLY A 21 5.01 -7.54 -0.18
C GLY A 21 5.67 -6.73 -1.31
N GLY A 22 5.93 -7.34 -2.47
CA GLY A 22 6.61 -6.66 -3.58
C GLY A 22 5.92 -5.38 -4.04
N ALA A 23 4.59 -5.37 -4.07
CA ALA A 23 3.81 -4.16 -4.37
C ALA A 23 4.07 -3.03 -3.35
N ASN A 24 4.14 -3.35 -2.06
CA ASN A 24 4.43 -2.36 -1.03
C ASN A 24 5.87 -1.82 -1.13
N ALA A 25 6.83 -2.65 -1.54
CA ALA A 25 8.19 -2.20 -1.83
C ALA A 25 8.22 -1.20 -2.99
N ALA A 26 7.50 -1.49 -4.09
CA ALA A 26 7.41 -0.58 -5.24
C ALA A 26 6.74 0.75 -4.87
N ILE A 27 5.65 0.72 -4.09
CA ILE A 27 4.98 1.93 -3.60
C ILE A 27 5.91 2.74 -2.67
N LEU A 28 6.66 2.07 -1.80
CA LEU A 28 7.63 2.75 -0.93
C LEU A 28 8.74 3.42 -1.75
N ALA A 29 9.28 2.73 -2.76
CA ALA A 29 10.26 3.31 -3.67
C ALA A 29 9.69 4.53 -4.42
N ALA A 30 8.47 4.43 -4.93
CA ALA A 30 7.79 5.55 -5.58
C ALA A 30 7.60 6.73 -4.62
N LYS A 31 7.23 6.49 -3.36
CA LYS A 31 7.14 7.54 -2.33
C LYS A 31 8.47 8.23 -2.04
N ILE A 32 9.58 7.49 -2.06
CA ILE A 32 10.92 8.08 -1.91
C ILE A 32 11.25 8.97 -3.11
N LEU A 33 11.01 8.49 -4.34
CA LEU A 33 11.26 9.28 -5.56
C LEU A 33 10.38 10.53 -5.63
N ALA A 34 9.12 10.43 -5.22
CA ALA A 34 8.15 11.52 -5.22
C ALA A 34 8.53 12.69 -4.29
N THR A 35 9.51 12.52 -3.40
CA THR A 35 10.07 13.65 -2.63
C THR A 35 10.72 14.71 -3.50
N SER A 36 11.19 14.32 -4.70
CA SER A 36 11.86 15.19 -5.66
C SER A 36 11.15 15.27 -7.02
N ASP A 37 10.05 14.53 -7.19
CA ASP A 37 9.25 14.46 -8.42
C ASP A 37 7.78 14.76 -8.12
N ALA A 38 7.33 15.95 -8.52
CA ALA A 38 5.98 16.43 -8.28
C ALA A 38 4.92 15.67 -9.10
N GLU A 39 5.24 15.22 -10.31
CA GLU A 39 4.30 14.45 -11.13
C GLU A 39 4.06 13.08 -10.52
N LEU A 40 5.12 12.44 -10.01
CA LEU A 40 5.00 11.17 -9.32
C LEU A 40 4.21 11.30 -8.01
N LEU A 41 4.38 12.42 -7.29
CA LEU A 41 3.58 12.72 -6.09
C LEU A 41 2.09 12.79 -6.40
N GLU A 42 1.69 13.48 -7.48
CA GLU A 42 0.28 13.56 -7.88
C GLU A 42 -0.28 12.18 -8.27
N LYS A 43 0.51 11.35 -8.97
CA LYS A 43 0.12 9.95 -9.26
C LYS A 43 -0.10 9.14 -7.98
N LEU A 44 0.73 9.31 -6.96
CA LEU A 44 0.58 8.63 -5.67
C LEU A 44 -0.66 9.10 -4.89
N LYS A 45 -1.00 10.39 -4.98
CA LYS A 45 -2.23 10.93 -4.39
C LYS A 45 -3.46 10.33 -5.09
N ALA A 46 -3.49 10.34 -6.41
CA ALA A 46 -4.57 9.75 -7.19
C ALA A 46 -4.76 8.26 -6.87
N TYR A 47 -3.65 7.50 -6.81
CA TYR A 47 -3.68 6.09 -6.42
C TYR A 47 -4.28 5.86 -5.02
N SER A 48 -3.99 6.76 -4.08
CA SER A 48 -4.51 6.67 -2.71
C SER A 48 -6.01 6.98 -2.65
N GLU A 49 -6.49 7.96 -3.44
CA GLU A 49 -7.90 8.30 -3.52
C GLU A 49 -8.70 7.18 -4.21
N GLU A 50 -8.19 6.61 -5.30
CA GLU A 50 -8.81 5.46 -5.97
C GLU A 50 -9.01 4.28 -5.00
N MET A 51 -7.99 3.97 -4.19
CA MET A 51 -8.08 2.89 -3.21
C MET A 51 -9.15 3.15 -2.16
N LYS A 52 -9.30 4.40 -1.71
CA LYS A 52 -10.36 4.81 -0.80
C LYS A 52 -11.73 4.68 -1.44
N GLU A 53 -11.91 5.14 -2.68
CA GLU A 53 -13.16 5.01 -3.43
C GLU A 53 -13.57 3.54 -3.60
N GLN A 54 -12.61 2.66 -3.91
CA GLN A 54 -12.86 1.22 -4.00
C GLN A 54 -13.36 0.63 -2.67
N VAL A 55 -12.81 1.07 -1.54
CA VAL A 55 -13.26 0.62 -0.21
C VAL A 55 -14.66 1.14 0.10
N VAL A 56 -14.96 2.40 -0.18
CA VAL A 56 -16.30 2.99 0.01
C VAL A 56 -17.33 2.27 -0.86
N ALA A 57 -17.01 1.96 -2.11
CA ALA A 57 -17.90 1.21 -2.99
C ALA A 57 -18.16 -0.21 -2.49
N LYS A 58 -17.12 -0.89 -1.98
CA LYS A 58 -17.25 -2.22 -1.37
C LYS A 58 -18.11 -2.20 -0.11
N ASP A 59 -17.92 -1.19 0.74
CA ASP A 59 -18.74 -1.02 1.95
C ASP A 59 -20.21 -0.77 1.61
N LYS A 60 -20.50 0.14 0.67
CA LYS A 60 -21.88 0.39 0.19
C LYS A 60 -22.53 -0.90 -0.31
N LYS A 61 -21.82 -1.66 -1.15
CA LYS A 61 -22.31 -2.96 -1.63
C LYS A 61 -22.56 -3.93 -0.47
N LEU A 62 -21.68 -3.98 0.53
CA LEU A 62 -21.84 -4.82 1.71
C LEU A 62 -23.08 -4.47 2.54
N GLN A 63 -23.38 -3.18 2.71
CA GLN A 63 -24.58 -2.71 3.40
C GLN A 63 -25.86 -3.07 2.64
N GLU A 64 -25.85 -2.98 1.31
CA GLU A 64 -27.02 -3.28 0.46
C GLU A 64 -27.35 -4.79 0.42
N VAL A 65 -26.34 -5.65 0.23
CA VAL A 65 -26.57 -7.10 0.04
C VAL A 65 -26.51 -7.91 1.33
N GLY A 66 -25.91 -7.33 2.39
CA GLY A 66 -25.62 -7.99 3.66
C GLY A 66 -24.50 -9.02 3.57
N TYR A 67 -23.81 -9.27 4.69
CA TYR A 67 -22.60 -10.11 4.72
C TYR A 67 -22.80 -11.54 4.19
N LYS A 68 -24.00 -12.11 4.36
CA LYS A 68 -24.32 -13.47 3.90
C LYS A 68 -24.37 -13.62 2.38
N ASN A 69 -24.70 -12.54 1.66
CA ASN A 69 -24.79 -12.55 0.20
C ASN A 69 -23.59 -11.84 -0.47
N TYR A 70 -22.74 -11.16 0.30
CA TYR A 70 -21.60 -10.43 -0.24
C TYR A 70 -20.47 -11.35 -0.76
N SER A 71 -20.28 -12.50 -0.11
CA SER A 71 -19.27 -13.50 -0.48
C SER A 71 -19.78 -14.60 -1.42
N LYS A 72 -21.05 -14.52 -1.83
CA LYS A 72 -21.62 -15.38 -2.88
C LYS A 72 -21.42 -14.70 -4.23
#